data_AF-A0A941VAP8-F1
#
_entry.id   AF-A0A941VAP8-F1
#
_cell.length_a   1.000
_cell.length_b   1.000
_cell.length_c   1.000
_cell.angle_alpha   90.00
_cell.angle_beta   90.00
_cell.angle_gamma   90.00
#
_symmetry.space_group_name_H-M   'P 1'
#
loop_
_entity.id
_entity.type
_entity.pdbx_description
1 polymer ?
#
loop_
_entity_poly.entity_id
_entity_poly.type
_entity_poly.pdbx_seq_one_letter_code
_entity_poly.pdbx_strand_id
1 'polypeptide(L)'
;IGAGAKVLGGFTVGAGAKVGSNAVVIKPVPAGATAVGNPAHVLEPKTEREDKPDFSAYGVTRNMDDPVSKALHALLDHVAQQDKRIDALATQLKDAGLCVEGDTTAKTPLDCAYLNKIVD
;
A
#
# COMPACT_ATOMS: atom_id res chain seq x y z
N ILE A 1 19.14 -8.48 25.28
CA ILE A 1 17.87 -9.07 24.77
C ILE A 1 16.72 -8.32 25.44
N GLY A 2 15.74 -7.84 24.67
CA GLY A 2 14.60 -7.07 25.17
C GLY A 2 13.60 -7.92 25.97
N ALA A 3 12.75 -7.26 26.74
CA ALA A 3 11.75 -7.92 27.57
C ALA A 3 10.74 -8.72 26.72
N GLY A 4 10.40 -9.93 27.15
CA GLY A 4 9.42 -10.79 26.46
C GLY A 4 9.90 -11.38 25.12
N ALA A 5 11.15 -11.14 24.70
CA ALA A 5 11.69 -11.77 23.50
C ALA A 5 11.84 -13.29 23.68
N LYS A 6 11.62 -14.03 22.60
CA LYS A 6 11.75 -15.50 22.55
C LYS A 6 12.75 -15.87 21.47
N VAL A 7 13.79 -16.63 21.84
CA VAL A 7 14.77 -17.18 20.90
C VAL A 7 14.47 -18.66 20.75
N LEU A 8 14.01 -19.05 19.56
CA LEU A 8 13.54 -20.41 19.27
C LEU A 8 14.52 -21.08 18.30
N GLY A 9 15.54 -21.75 18.86
CA GLY A 9 16.48 -22.55 18.07
C GLY A 9 17.83 -22.79 18.76
N GLY A 10 18.64 -23.67 18.17
CA GLY A 10 20.00 -23.99 18.59
C GLY A 10 21.07 -23.21 17.80
N PHE A 11 20.84 -21.91 17.57
CA PHE A 11 21.77 -21.05 16.84
C PHE A 11 22.36 -19.96 17.75
N THR A 12 23.40 -19.29 17.25
CA THR A 12 24.10 -18.24 17.99
C THR A 12 23.53 -16.85 17.70
N VAL A 13 23.39 -16.06 18.76
CA VAL A 13 23.20 -14.60 18.70
C VAL A 13 24.57 -13.96 18.94
N GLY A 14 25.07 -13.22 17.95
CA GLY A 14 26.43 -12.67 17.95
C GLY A 14 26.67 -11.64 19.06
N ALA A 15 27.95 -11.42 19.38
CA ALA A 15 28.35 -10.45 20.39
C ALA A 15 27.84 -9.03 20.04
N GLY A 16 27.31 -8.33 21.04
CA GLY A 16 26.76 -6.98 20.84
C GLY A 16 25.46 -6.92 20.03
N ALA A 17 24.88 -8.06 19.65
CA ALA A 17 23.58 -8.09 18.98
C ALA A 17 22.47 -7.63 19.94
N LYS A 18 21.51 -6.89 19.39
CA LYS A 18 20.34 -6.38 20.11
C LYS A 18 19.11 -7.17 19.66
N VAL A 19 18.28 -7.59 20.60
CA VAL A 19 16.98 -8.24 20.29
C VAL A 19 15.90 -7.35 20.87
N GLY A 20 14.93 -6.94 20.06
CA GLY A 20 13.82 -6.10 20.48
C GLY A 20 12.89 -6.79 21.47
N SER A 21 12.13 -6.00 22.22
CA SER A 21 11.10 -6.53 23.13
C SER A 21 10.03 -7.28 22.33
N ASN A 22 9.53 -8.39 22.89
CA ASN A 22 8.55 -9.29 22.27
C ASN A 22 8.97 -9.86 20.88
N ALA A 23 10.23 -9.76 20.49
CA ALA A 23 10.70 -10.34 19.23
C ALA A 23 10.77 -11.88 19.30
N VAL A 24 10.44 -12.55 18.20
CA VAL A 24 10.53 -14.03 18.08
C VAL A 24 11.62 -14.39 17.09
N VAL A 25 12.80 -14.69 17.62
CA VAL A 25 14.01 -14.97 16.82
C VAL A 25 14.05 -16.45 16.45
N ILE A 26 14.00 -16.73 15.14
CA ILE A 26 14.03 -18.09 14.56
C ILE A 26 15.25 -18.34 13.67
N LYS A 27 16.15 -17.36 13.53
CA LYS A 27 17.36 -17.42 12.69
C LYS A 27 18.57 -16.81 13.44
N PRO A 28 19.81 -17.22 13.12
CA PRO A 28 21.01 -16.63 13.69
C PRO A 28 21.06 -15.11 13.53
N VAL A 29 21.58 -14.40 14.53
CA VAL A 29 21.73 -12.93 14.51
C VAL A 29 23.22 -12.59 14.48
N PRO A 30 23.71 -11.88 13.46
CA PRO A 30 25.11 -11.45 13.38
C PRO A 30 25.54 -10.54 14.55
N ALA A 31 26.85 -10.48 14.83
CA ALA A 31 27.40 -9.58 15.84
C ALA A 31 27.06 -8.12 15.53
N GLY A 32 26.68 -7.34 16.55
CA GLY A 32 26.29 -5.94 16.43
C GLY A 32 24.96 -5.66 15.72
N ALA A 33 24.29 -6.67 15.14
CA ALA A 33 23.03 -6.50 14.44
C ALA A 33 21.83 -6.39 15.41
N THR A 34 20.70 -5.87 14.93
CA THR A 34 19.48 -5.72 15.74
C THR A 34 18.34 -6.55 15.17
N ALA A 35 17.78 -7.49 15.93
CA ALA A 35 16.64 -8.32 15.52
C ALA A 35 15.34 -7.84 16.17
N VAL A 36 14.28 -7.58 15.40
CA VAL A 36 12.98 -7.09 15.89
C VAL A 36 11.80 -7.76 15.19
N GLY A 37 10.64 -7.81 15.85
CA GLY A 37 9.38 -8.32 15.26
C GLY A 37 9.11 -9.81 15.53
N ASN A 38 7.94 -10.26 15.09
CA ASN A 38 7.50 -11.66 15.13
C ASN A 38 6.93 -12.05 13.74
N PRO A 39 7.63 -12.87 12.94
CA PRO A 39 8.98 -13.40 13.17
C PRO A 39 10.05 -12.30 13.14
N ALA A 40 11.18 -12.50 13.84
CA ALA A 40 12.20 -11.46 13.95
C ALA A 40 12.97 -11.28 12.63
N HIS A 41 13.11 -10.03 12.21
CA HIS A 41 13.93 -9.60 11.08
C HIS A 41 15.20 -8.91 11.60
N VAL A 42 16.35 -9.26 11.02
CA VAL A 42 17.64 -8.66 11.35
C VAL A 42 17.79 -7.37 10.56
N LEU A 43 17.92 -6.26 11.27
CA LEU A 43 18.24 -4.95 10.71
C LEU A 43 19.76 -4.81 10.60
N GLU A 44 20.21 -4.31 9.46
CA GLU A 44 21.59 -3.88 9.26
C GLU A 44 21.93 -2.74 10.23
N PRO A 45 23.18 -2.65 10.71
CA PRO A 45 23.60 -1.57 11.58
C PRO A 45 23.42 -0.24 10.85
N LYS A 46 22.35 0.48 11.21
CA LYS A 46 22.04 1.80 10.66
C LYS A 46 23.20 2.72 11.01
N THR A 47 24.05 3.07 10.03
CA THR A 47 24.86 4.28 10.13
C THR A 47 23.93 5.41 10.47
N GLU A 48 24.24 6.17 11.51
CA GLU A 48 23.43 7.28 12.04
C GLU A 48 23.22 8.38 11.00
N ARG A 49 22.37 8.14 10.00
CA ARG A 49 21.81 9.16 9.12
C ARG A 49 20.39 8.79 8.80
N GLU A 50 19.51 9.69 9.25
CA GLU A 50 18.33 10.17 8.54
C GLU A 50 17.50 9.08 7.87
N ASP A 51 16.53 8.56 8.63
CA ASP A 51 15.18 8.36 8.14
C ASP A 51 14.31 8.23 9.38
N LYS A 52 13.58 9.31 9.71
CA LYS A 52 12.43 9.20 10.61
C LYS A 52 11.54 8.11 9.98
N PRO A 53 11.17 7.04 10.69
CA PRO A 53 10.15 6.15 10.16
C PRO A 53 8.93 7.02 9.89
N ASP A 54 8.49 7.07 8.63
CA ASP A 54 7.23 7.67 8.25
C ASP A 54 6.17 6.98 9.10
N PHE A 55 5.69 7.67 10.13
CA PHE A 55 4.76 7.11 11.09
C PHE A 55 3.40 7.02 10.40
N SER A 56 3.17 5.91 9.72
CA SER A 56 1.88 5.59 9.11
C SER A 56 0.92 5.14 10.22
N ALA A 57 0.22 6.10 10.81
CA ALA A 57 -0.95 5.78 11.62
C ALA A 57 -1.95 5.04 10.72
N TYR A 58 -2.43 3.87 11.17
CA TYR A 58 -3.40 3.01 10.47
C TYR A 58 -2.86 2.21 9.26
N GLY A 59 -1.55 2.10 9.08
CA GLY A 59 -0.98 1.15 8.10
C GLY A 59 -1.20 1.52 6.63
N VAL A 60 -1.62 2.76 6.35
CA VAL A 60 -1.64 3.31 5.00
C VAL A 60 -0.22 3.74 4.65
N THR A 61 0.56 2.82 4.09
CA THR A 61 1.87 3.16 3.55
C THR A 61 1.69 3.87 2.23
N ARG A 62 2.37 5.01 2.01
CA ARG A 62 2.46 5.72 0.72
C ARG A 62 3.24 4.95 -0.36
N ASN A 63 3.28 3.63 -0.24
CA ASN A 63 4.02 2.77 -1.15
C ASN A 63 3.07 2.39 -2.29
N MET A 64 3.52 2.69 -3.51
CA MET A 64 2.92 2.35 -4.81
C MET A 64 2.63 0.85 -5.05
N ASP A 65 2.78 -0.02 -4.05
CA ASP A 65 2.58 -1.46 -4.12
C ASP A 65 1.43 -1.97 -3.23
N ASP A 66 0.56 -1.10 -2.73
CA ASP A 66 -0.66 -1.54 -2.05
C ASP A 66 -1.62 -2.23 -3.04
N PRO A 67 -1.98 -3.52 -2.82
CA PRO A 67 -2.99 -4.20 -3.64
C PRO A 67 -4.35 -3.48 -3.65
N VAL A 68 -4.69 -2.71 -2.61
CA VAL A 68 -5.92 -1.92 -2.58
C VAL A 68 -5.82 -0.70 -3.50
N SER A 69 -4.74 0.08 -3.45
CA SER A 69 -4.50 1.17 -4.40
C SER A 69 -4.51 0.67 -5.86
N LYS A 70 -3.88 -0.48 -6.14
CA LYS A 70 -3.93 -1.12 -7.48
C LYS A 70 -5.37 -1.45 -7.91
N ALA A 71 -6.18 -1.97 -7.00
CA ALA A 71 -7.60 -2.25 -7.28
C ALA A 71 -8.40 -0.97 -7.52
N LEU A 72 -8.13 0.11 -6.76
CA LEU A 72 -8.78 1.40 -6.94
C LEU A 72 -8.42 2.03 -8.29
N HIS A 73 -7.16 2.01 -8.71
CA HIS A 73 -6.76 2.47 -10.05
C HIS A 73 -7.49 1.68 -11.15
N ALA A 74 -7.51 0.36 -11.05
CA ALA A 74 -8.21 -0.48 -12.02
C ALA A 74 -9.72 -0.17 -12.08
N LEU A 75 -10.33 0.15 -10.94
CA LEU A 75 -11.74 0.54 -10.87
C LEU A 75 -11.98 1.92 -11.49
N LEU A 76 -11.10 2.90 -11.21
CA LEU A 76 -11.18 4.24 -11.80
C LEU A 76 -11.06 4.18 -13.33
N ASP A 77 -10.10 3.41 -13.84
CA ASP A 77 -9.92 3.19 -15.27
C ASP A 77 -11.16 2.52 -15.91
N HIS A 78 -11.76 1.56 -15.20
CA HIS A 78 -12.96 0.88 -15.66
C HIS A 78 -14.16 1.83 -15.74
N VAL A 79 -14.36 2.66 -14.73
CA VAL A 79 -15.44 3.67 -14.71
C VAL A 79 -15.25 4.67 -15.85
N ALA A 80 -14.02 5.14 -16.08
CA ALA A 80 -13.71 6.03 -17.20
C ALA A 80 -14.04 5.40 -18.56
N GLN A 81 -13.78 4.10 -18.72
CA GLN A 81 -14.13 3.36 -19.92
C GLN A 81 -15.65 3.17 -20.06
N GLN A 82 -16.36 2.93 -18.94
CA GLN A 82 -17.82 2.82 -18.93
C GLN A 82 -18.49 4.13 -19.34
N ASP A 83 -18.01 5.28 -18.84
CA ASP A 83 -18.54 6.59 -19.23
C ASP A 83 -18.40 6.83 -20.74
N LYS A 84 -17.22 6.53 -21.31
CA LYS A 84 -17.01 6.62 -22.77
C LYS A 84 -17.97 5.72 -23.56
N ARG A 85 -18.24 4.51 -23.06
CA ARG A 85 -19.20 3.58 -23.69
C ARG A 85 -20.63 4.12 -23.60
N ILE A 86 -21.02 4.67 -22.46
CA ILE A 86 -22.33 5.28 -22.25
C ILE A 86 -22.51 6.46 -23.21
N ASP A 87 -21.51 7.33 -23.35
CA ASP A 87 -21.57 8.50 -24.25
C ASP A 87 -21.66 8.06 -25.73
N ALA A 88 -20.92 7.03 -26.12
CA ALA A 88 -20.99 6.46 -27.46
C ALA A 88 -22.38 5.87 -27.76
N LEU A 89 -22.95 5.11 -26.82
CA LEU A 89 -24.30 4.55 -26.94
C LEU A 89 -25.36 5.65 -26.97
N ALA A 90 -25.24 6.66 -26.12
CA ALA A 90 -26.15 7.80 -26.11
C ALA A 90 -26.14 8.56 -27.45
N THR A 91 -24.97 8.66 -28.09
CA THR A 91 -24.85 9.26 -29.43
C THR A 91 -25.54 8.41 -30.50
N GLN A 92 -25.28 7.09 -30.51
CA GLN A 92 -25.93 6.18 -31.45
C GLN A 92 -27.46 6.12 -31.27
N LEU A 93 -27.96 6.20 -30.04
CA LEU A 93 -29.39 6.24 -29.76
C LEU A 93 -30.04 7.55 -30.24
N LYS A 94 -29.34 8.69 -30.12
CA LYS A 94 -29.78 9.96 -30.70
C LYS A 94 -29.86 9.88 -32.23
N ASP A 95 -28.85 9.30 -32.88
CA ASP A 95 -28.84 9.11 -34.34
C ASP A 95 -29.97 8.18 -34.81
N ALA A 96 -30.38 7.22 -33.98
CA ALA A 96 -31.52 6.35 -34.21
C ALA A 96 -32.89 6.99 -33.88
N GLY A 97 -32.91 8.25 -33.43
CA GLY A 97 -34.14 8.99 -33.11
C GLY A 97 -34.80 8.63 -31.78
N LEU A 98 -34.10 7.90 -30.90
CA LEU A 98 -34.57 7.58 -29.56
C LEU A 98 -34.06 8.62 -28.55
N CYS A 99 -34.92 9.57 -28.18
CA CYS A 99 -34.62 10.51 -27.11
C CYS A 99 -34.72 9.82 -25.74
N VAL A 100 -33.60 9.73 -25.03
CA VAL A 100 -33.57 9.27 -23.64
C VAL A 100 -33.89 10.46 -22.73
N GLU A 101 -35.11 10.53 -22.19
CA GLU A 101 -35.45 11.50 -21.14
C GLU A 101 -34.91 11.02 -19.80
N GLY A 102 -33.74 11.53 -19.43
CA GLY A 102 -33.14 11.37 -18.12
C GLY A 102 -32.36 12.63 -17.80
N ASP A 103 -32.30 12.99 -16.51
CA ASP A 103 -31.63 14.18 -16.00
C ASP A 103 -30.13 14.18 -16.36
N THR A 104 -29.79 14.71 -17.54
CA THR A 104 -28.40 14.90 -17.99
C THR A 104 -27.78 16.15 -17.39
N THR A 105 -28.46 16.85 -16.49
CA THR A 105 -28.03 18.16 -15.99
C THR A 105 -27.11 18.02 -14.77
N ALA A 106 -25.87 17.58 -15.03
CA ALA A 106 -24.63 17.86 -14.29
C ALA A 106 -23.68 16.66 -14.30
N LYS A 107 -23.27 16.21 -15.49
CA LYS A 107 -22.04 15.39 -15.57
C LYS A 107 -20.84 16.33 -15.63
N THR A 108 -20.32 16.72 -14.46
CA THR A 108 -18.90 17.09 -14.40
C THR A 108 -18.12 15.85 -14.87
N PRO A 109 -17.29 15.95 -15.93
CA PRO A 109 -16.51 14.80 -16.38
C PRO A 109 -15.69 14.24 -15.23
N LEU A 110 -15.65 12.92 -15.10
CA LEU A 110 -14.87 12.27 -14.05
C LEU A 110 -13.38 12.52 -14.29
N ASP A 111 -12.75 13.34 -13.45
CA ASP A 111 -11.31 13.64 -13.54
C ASP A 111 -10.50 12.47 -12.97
N CYS A 112 -10.27 11.48 -13.83
CA CYS A 112 -9.51 10.27 -13.50
C CYS A 112 -8.07 10.61 -13.11
N ALA A 113 -7.48 11.67 -13.69
CA ALA A 113 -6.10 12.05 -13.42
C ALA A 113 -5.93 12.65 -12.02
N TYR A 114 -6.91 13.45 -11.57
CA TYR A 114 -6.95 13.93 -10.19
C TYR A 114 -7.19 12.79 -9.19
N LEU A 115 -8.16 11.91 -9.47
CA LEU A 115 -8.49 10.81 -8.57
C LEU A 115 -7.34 9.81 -8.42
N ASN A 116 -6.64 9.48 -9.50
CA ASN A 116 -5.45 8.63 -9.43
C ASN A 116 -4.35 9.26 -8.56
N LYS A 117 -4.15 10.59 -8.58
CA LYS A 117 -3.18 11.27 -7.71
C LYS A 117 -3.53 11.28 -6.22
N ILE A 118 -4.78 11.02 -5.86
CA ILE A 118 -5.22 10.93 -4.45
C ILE A 118 -5.02 9.50 -3.90
N VAL A 119 -5.01 8.50 -4.79
CA VAL A 119 -4.84 7.09 -4.44
C VAL A 119 -3.36 6.74 -4.17
N ASP A 120 -2.44 7.56 -4.67
CA ASP A 120 -0.99 7.55 -4.40
C ASP A 120 -0.62 8.22 -3.06
#